data_AF-A0A0U1MGT4-F1
#
_entry.id   AF-A0A0U1MGT4-F1
#
_cell.length_a   1.000
_cell.length_b   1.000
_cell.length_c   1.000
_cell.angle_alpha   90.00
_cell.angle_beta   90.00
_cell.angle_gamma   90.00
#
_symmetry.space_group_name_H-M   'P 1'
#
loop_
_entity.id
_entity.type
_entity.pdbx_description
1 polymer ?
#
loop_
_entity_poly.entity_id
_entity_poly.type
_entity_poly.pdbx_seq_one_letter_code
_entity_poly.pdbx_strand_id
1 'polypeptide(L)'
;MVVDNFSKDDNLIELQTTSQYNPVIDTNISFYESDRGTGVLNFAVTKNNRPLSISSEHVKTSIVLKTDDYNVDRGAYISDELTIVDAIDGRLQYVIPNEFLKHSGKVHAQAFFTQNGSNNVVVERQFSFNIENDLVSGFDGITKLVYIKSIQDTIEAVGKDFNQLKQNMADTQTLIAKVNDSATKGIQQIEIKQNEAIQAITATQTSATQAVTAEFSKIVEKEQAIFARVNEVEKQINGADLVKGNTTTNWQKSKITDDYGKAIESSEQSIDSVLSAINTSRIIHITSATDAPSFKDIGTLETPKEDGVDDGSEVSATTNTLGKSGLLVVYVVDDSTARATWYPDDSNDEYTTYKIGGTWYQFYKKVDEELTKKFVKETSNNALNQAKQYVDDKFGTTSWQQHKMTEANGQSIQVNLNNAQGDLGYLTAGNYYATRVPDLPGSVESYEGYLSVFVKDETNKFFNFTPANSKKVYTRSIINGRLDSQWTVPNEYKKAVLFDGAANGVGTTLNLTESYQNYSLLVISGTYPGGTFAEVSLTSMPNSIVISKTNLVDSDGNGGGLYECSVSKTSNTTFRIDVDILYDIGKSAGSGANANKITIKRIEGWK
;
A
#
# COMPACT_ATOMS: atom_id res chain seq x y z
N MET A 1 -19.47 -40.78 -0.56
CA MET A 1 -20.12 -41.21 0.69
C MET A 1 -20.16 -42.73 0.67
N VAL A 2 -19.68 -43.37 1.72
CA VAL A 2 -19.90 -44.80 1.92
C VAL A 2 -21.39 -44.95 2.21
N VAL A 3 -22.13 -45.67 1.36
CA VAL A 3 -23.52 -46.05 1.66
C VAL A 3 -23.44 -46.97 2.85
N ASP A 4 -23.94 -46.52 4.00
CA ASP A 4 -23.94 -47.31 5.21
C ASP A 4 -24.95 -48.45 5.03
N ASN A 5 -24.52 -49.70 5.23
CA ASN A 5 -25.24 -50.94 4.90
C ASN A 5 -26.56 -51.13 5.68
N PHE A 6 -26.90 -50.17 6.54
CA PHE A 6 -28.11 -50.13 7.38
C PHE A 6 -29.15 -49.11 6.90
N SER A 7 -28.94 -48.46 5.76
CA SER A 7 -29.90 -47.51 5.17
C SER A 7 -31.10 -48.24 4.57
N LYS A 8 -32.31 -47.65 4.67
CA LYS A 8 -33.53 -48.14 4.02
C LYS A 8 -33.56 -47.62 2.58
N ASP A 9 -32.66 -48.12 1.75
CA ASP A 9 -32.45 -47.70 0.36
C ASP A 9 -33.08 -48.65 -0.68
N ASP A 10 -34.00 -49.51 -0.24
CA ASP A 10 -34.71 -50.51 -1.05
C ASP A 10 -35.88 -49.92 -1.86
N ASN A 11 -36.32 -48.70 -1.52
CA ASN A 11 -37.38 -48.01 -2.25
C ASN A 11 -36.90 -47.41 -3.58
N LEU A 12 -37.81 -47.18 -4.53
CA LEU A 12 -37.55 -46.45 -5.77
C LEU A 12 -38.82 -45.78 -6.29
N ILE A 13 -38.77 -44.47 -6.46
CA ILE A 13 -39.88 -43.66 -6.96
C ILE A 13 -39.55 -43.16 -8.37
N GLU A 14 -40.37 -43.54 -9.35
CA GLU A 14 -40.23 -43.03 -10.71
C GLU A 14 -40.82 -41.61 -10.85
N LEU A 15 -39.98 -40.69 -11.35
CA LEU A 15 -40.34 -39.33 -11.71
C LEU A 15 -40.34 -39.22 -13.23
N GLN A 16 -41.54 -39.05 -13.82
CA GLN A 16 -41.71 -38.95 -15.27
C GLN A 16 -41.84 -37.49 -15.68
N THR A 17 -40.83 -36.98 -16.38
CA THR A 17 -40.83 -35.65 -16.99
C THR A 17 -41.76 -35.65 -18.22
N THR A 18 -43.02 -35.30 -18.01
CA THR A 18 -44.06 -35.25 -19.04
C THR A 18 -45.04 -34.10 -18.83
N SER A 19 -45.67 -33.62 -19.90
CA SER A 19 -46.76 -32.64 -19.83
C SER A 19 -48.14 -33.30 -19.63
N GLN A 20 -48.19 -34.63 -19.58
CA GLN A 20 -49.43 -35.37 -19.34
C GLN A 20 -49.77 -35.37 -17.84
N TYR A 21 -51.07 -35.30 -17.53
CA TYR A 21 -51.54 -35.32 -16.15
C TYR A 21 -51.15 -36.63 -15.47
N ASN A 22 -50.36 -36.53 -14.39
CA ASN A 22 -50.01 -37.63 -13.51
C ASN A 22 -50.68 -37.40 -12.15
N PRO A 23 -51.53 -38.33 -11.65
CA PRO A 23 -52.12 -38.20 -10.33
C PRO A 23 -51.06 -38.27 -9.22
N VAL A 24 -51.37 -37.70 -8.05
CA VAL A 24 -50.52 -37.85 -6.85
C VAL A 24 -50.42 -39.33 -6.50
N ILE A 25 -49.21 -39.83 -6.30
CA ILE A 25 -48.98 -41.24 -6.01
C ILE A 25 -48.73 -41.45 -4.52
N ASP A 26 -49.54 -42.30 -3.88
CA ASP A 26 -49.22 -42.81 -2.55
C ASP A 26 -48.18 -43.92 -2.69
N THR A 27 -46.96 -43.65 -2.23
CA THR A 27 -45.80 -44.53 -2.47
C THR A 27 -45.82 -45.79 -1.61
N ASN A 28 -46.70 -45.85 -0.59
CA ASN A 28 -46.70 -46.91 0.42
C ASN A 28 -45.34 -47.08 1.13
N ILE A 29 -44.54 -46.00 1.17
CA ILE A 29 -43.30 -45.93 1.92
C ILE A 29 -43.63 -45.39 3.32
N SER A 30 -43.17 -46.09 4.35
CA SER A 30 -43.26 -45.65 5.75
C SER A 30 -41.88 -45.62 6.38
N PHE A 31 -41.51 -44.46 6.93
CA PHE A 31 -40.34 -44.31 7.82
C PHE A 31 -40.81 -44.18 9.27
N TYR A 32 -39.91 -44.33 10.24
CA TYR A 32 -40.24 -44.20 11.66
C TYR A 32 -39.59 -42.96 12.29
N GLU A 33 -40.24 -42.39 13.31
CA GLU A 33 -39.72 -41.20 14.01
C GLU A 33 -38.31 -41.40 14.62
N SER A 34 -37.95 -42.64 14.95
CA SER A 34 -36.61 -42.99 15.45
C SER A 34 -35.57 -43.25 14.38
N ASP A 35 -35.92 -43.27 13.08
CA ASP A 35 -34.93 -43.43 12.01
C ASP A 35 -33.94 -42.24 12.05
N ARG A 36 -32.64 -42.52 11.94
CA ARG A 36 -31.58 -41.48 11.97
C ARG A 36 -30.60 -41.73 10.85
N GLY A 37 -30.58 -40.85 9.87
CA GLY A 37 -29.68 -40.95 8.71
C GLY A 37 -29.91 -42.18 7.80
N THR A 38 -30.93 -42.99 8.05
CA THR A 38 -31.24 -44.23 7.32
C THR A 38 -32.54 -44.16 6.50
N GLY A 39 -33.35 -43.10 6.67
CA GLY A 39 -34.55 -42.87 5.87
C GLY A 39 -34.20 -42.23 4.53
N VAL A 40 -34.04 -43.04 3.48
CA VAL A 40 -33.62 -42.59 2.16
C VAL A 40 -34.77 -42.72 1.17
N LEU A 41 -35.02 -41.70 0.35
CA LEU A 41 -35.91 -41.77 -0.81
C LEU A 41 -35.05 -41.83 -2.07
N ASN A 42 -35.15 -42.92 -2.83
CA ASN A 42 -34.50 -43.02 -4.13
C ASN A 42 -35.45 -42.68 -5.27
N PHE A 43 -34.92 -42.01 -6.29
CA PHE A 43 -35.67 -41.58 -7.46
C PHE A 43 -35.03 -42.06 -8.74
N ALA A 44 -35.87 -42.40 -9.73
CA ALA A 44 -35.45 -42.61 -11.12
C ALA A 44 -36.19 -41.62 -12.02
N VAL A 45 -35.44 -40.70 -12.64
CA VAL A 45 -35.98 -39.70 -13.55
C VAL A 45 -36.05 -40.27 -14.96
N THR A 46 -37.19 -40.07 -15.60
CA THR A 46 -37.48 -40.65 -16.90
C THR A 46 -38.17 -39.63 -17.80
N LYS A 47 -37.88 -39.69 -19.11
CA LYS A 47 -38.55 -38.89 -20.14
C LYS A 47 -38.91 -39.82 -21.29
N ASN A 48 -40.18 -39.86 -21.67
CA ASN A 48 -40.70 -40.81 -22.66
C ASN A 48 -40.38 -42.27 -22.32
N ASN A 49 -40.54 -42.66 -21.04
CA ASN A 49 -40.25 -44.01 -20.53
C ASN A 49 -38.79 -44.47 -20.72
N ARG A 50 -37.83 -43.54 -20.82
CA ARG A 50 -36.39 -43.84 -20.82
C ARG A 50 -35.69 -43.02 -19.73
N PRO A 51 -34.61 -43.53 -19.11
CA PRO A 51 -33.81 -42.77 -18.15
C PRO A 51 -33.43 -41.40 -18.72
N LEU A 52 -33.66 -40.34 -17.94
CA LEU A 52 -33.25 -38.99 -18.29
C LEU A 52 -31.90 -38.71 -17.62
N SER A 53 -30.85 -38.55 -18.42
CA SER A 53 -29.54 -38.18 -17.88
C SER A 53 -29.56 -36.76 -17.31
N ILE A 54 -29.11 -36.63 -16.06
CA ILE A 54 -29.13 -35.40 -15.26
C ILE A 54 -27.76 -35.21 -14.62
N SER A 55 -27.17 -34.03 -14.80
CA SER A 55 -25.86 -33.69 -14.23
C SER A 55 -25.97 -32.43 -13.38
N SER A 56 -25.23 -32.40 -12.27
CA SER A 56 -25.12 -31.24 -11.38
C SER A 56 -24.57 -29.99 -12.09
N GLU A 57 -23.83 -30.18 -13.18
CA GLU A 57 -23.30 -29.08 -14.00
C GLU A 57 -24.41 -28.35 -14.78
N HIS A 58 -25.48 -29.06 -15.16
CA HIS A 58 -26.50 -28.53 -16.07
C HIS A 58 -27.87 -28.32 -15.42
N VAL A 59 -28.14 -28.98 -14.30
CA VAL A 59 -29.45 -28.94 -13.62
C VAL A 59 -29.24 -28.93 -12.10
N LYS A 60 -29.97 -28.06 -11.41
CA LYS A 60 -30.16 -28.09 -9.95
C LYS A 60 -31.44 -28.84 -9.62
N THR A 61 -31.34 -29.81 -8.73
CA THR A 61 -32.45 -30.67 -8.34
C THR A 61 -32.81 -30.43 -6.88
N SER A 62 -34.05 -30.05 -6.61
CA SER A 62 -34.57 -29.84 -5.26
C SER A 62 -35.85 -30.63 -5.01
N ILE A 63 -36.17 -30.82 -3.75
CA ILE A 63 -37.39 -31.47 -3.29
C ILE A 63 -38.04 -30.64 -2.19
N VAL A 64 -39.35 -30.51 -2.25
CA VAL A 64 -40.16 -29.92 -1.19
C VAL A 64 -40.89 -31.04 -0.48
N LEU A 65 -40.89 -31.01 0.85
CA LEU A 65 -41.65 -31.92 1.70
C LEU A 65 -42.56 -31.10 2.61
N LYS A 66 -43.80 -31.54 2.75
CA LYS A 66 -44.82 -30.89 3.57
C LYS A 66 -45.67 -31.94 4.28
N THR A 67 -45.80 -31.84 5.60
CA THR A 67 -46.72 -32.68 6.37
C THR A 67 -48.18 -32.27 6.11
N ASP A 68 -49.10 -33.23 6.14
CA ASP A 68 -50.53 -32.99 5.87
C ASP A 68 -51.17 -32.05 6.92
N ASP A 69 -50.64 -32.05 8.14
CA ASP A 69 -51.08 -31.23 9.28
C ASP A 69 -50.42 -29.84 9.35
N TYR A 70 -49.58 -29.48 8.39
CA TYR A 70 -48.79 -28.24 8.42
C TYR A 70 -49.65 -26.98 8.59
N ASN A 71 -49.42 -26.27 9.69
CA ASN A 71 -49.99 -24.97 10.05
C ASN A 71 -48.97 -24.12 10.83
N VAL A 72 -49.37 -22.96 11.35
CA VAL A 72 -48.45 -22.03 12.05
C VAL A 72 -47.89 -22.60 13.36
N ASP A 73 -48.60 -23.54 13.99
CA ASP A 73 -48.27 -24.07 15.31
C ASP A 73 -47.79 -25.54 15.28
N ARG A 74 -48.01 -26.28 14.18
CA ARG A 74 -47.73 -27.72 14.05
C ARG A 74 -47.38 -28.15 12.61
N GLY A 75 -46.72 -29.30 12.48
CA GLY A 75 -46.27 -29.88 11.21
C GLY A 75 -44.92 -29.33 10.73
N ALA A 76 -44.50 -29.76 9.53
CA ALA A 76 -43.22 -29.34 8.93
C ALA A 76 -43.34 -29.08 7.43
N TYR A 77 -42.56 -28.09 6.96
CA TYR A 77 -42.40 -27.74 5.56
C TYR A 77 -40.92 -27.44 5.30
N ILE A 78 -40.29 -28.19 4.40
CA ILE A 78 -38.87 -28.01 4.04
C ILE A 78 -38.69 -28.02 2.52
N SER A 79 -37.60 -27.42 2.07
CA SER A 79 -37.14 -27.46 0.68
C SER A 79 -35.64 -27.70 0.70
N ASP A 80 -35.21 -28.85 0.18
CA ASP A 80 -33.81 -29.30 0.23
C ASP A 80 -33.33 -29.76 -1.15
N GLU A 81 -32.02 -29.99 -1.29
CA GLU A 81 -31.41 -30.48 -2.52
C GLU A 81 -31.43 -32.01 -2.62
N LEU A 82 -31.68 -32.52 -3.82
CA LEU A 82 -31.55 -33.94 -4.16
C LEU A 82 -30.10 -34.25 -4.54
N THR A 83 -29.57 -35.38 -4.09
CA THR A 83 -28.22 -35.82 -4.45
C THR A 83 -28.27 -36.71 -5.69
N ILE A 84 -27.54 -36.36 -6.74
CA ILE A 84 -27.39 -37.21 -7.94
C ILE A 84 -26.42 -38.35 -7.62
N VAL A 85 -26.87 -39.60 -7.76
CA VAL A 85 -26.06 -40.80 -7.51
C VAL A 85 -25.63 -41.51 -8.79
N ASP A 86 -26.47 -41.45 -9.83
CA ASP A 86 -26.13 -41.87 -11.18
C ASP A 86 -26.68 -40.86 -12.19
N ALA A 87 -25.77 -40.03 -12.71
CA ALA A 87 -26.12 -38.98 -13.64
C ALA A 87 -26.59 -39.52 -15.01
N ILE A 88 -26.12 -40.70 -15.43
CA ILE A 88 -26.41 -41.27 -16.75
C ILE A 88 -27.81 -41.89 -16.73
N ASP A 89 -28.09 -42.68 -15.70
CA ASP A 89 -29.35 -43.42 -15.53
C ASP A 89 -30.42 -42.63 -14.76
N GLY A 90 -30.18 -41.34 -14.51
CA GLY A 90 -31.17 -40.44 -13.90
C GLY A 90 -31.51 -40.79 -12.45
N ARG A 91 -30.56 -41.32 -11.68
CA ARG A 91 -30.78 -41.70 -10.28
C ARG A 91 -30.44 -40.58 -9.32
N LEU A 92 -31.39 -40.28 -8.44
CA LEU A 92 -31.23 -39.33 -7.34
C LEU A 92 -31.55 -40.02 -6.02
N GLN A 93 -30.99 -39.50 -4.94
CA GLN A 93 -31.33 -39.90 -3.58
C GLN A 93 -31.61 -38.67 -2.72
N TYR A 94 -32.43 -38.86 -1.70
CA TYR A 94 -32.66 -37.88 -0.66
C TYR A 94 -32.67 -38.55 0.70
N VAL A 95 -31.79 -38.13 1.59
CA VAL A 95 -31.80 -38.58 2.99
C VAL A 95 -32.69 -37.63 3.77
N ILE A 96 -33.77 -38.15 4.36
CA ILE A 96 -34.72 -37.32 5.12
C ILE A 96 -34.03 -36.79 6.38
N PRO A 97 -34.06 -35.47 6.63
CA PRO A 97 -33.45 -34.89 7.83
C PRO A 97 -34.05 -35.45 9.12
N ASN A 98 -33.18 -35.73 10.10
CA ASN A 98 -33.58 -36.24 11.41
C ASN A 98 -34.59 -35.34 12.15
N GLU A 99 -34.58 -34.03 11.87
CA GLU A 99 -35.52 -33.07 12.44
C GLU A 99 -36.91 -33.17 11.78
N PHE A 100 -36.96 -33.44 10.46
CA PHE A 100 -38.22 -33.63 9.75
C PHE A 100 -38.92 -34.93 10.15
N LEU A 101 -38.15 -36.00 10.43
CA LEU A 101 -38.65 -37.28 10.92
C LEU A 101 -39.36 -37.19 12.28
N LYS A 102 -39.29 -36.06 13.00
CA LYS A 102 -40.03 -35.84 14.27
C LYS A 102 -41.52 -35.54 14.07
N HIS A 103 -41.96 -35.37 12.83
CA HIS A 103 -43.34 -35.04 12.50
C HIS A 103 -44.03 -36.26 11.89
N SER A 104 -44.62 -37.10 12.73
CA SER A 104 -45.42 -38.24 12.29
C SER A 104 -46.68 -37.83 11.52
N GLY A 105 -47.13 -38.73 10.65
CA GLY A 105 -48.28 -38.55 9.78
C GLY A 105 -47.93 -38.61 8.29
N LYS A 106 -48.88 -38.21 7.46
CA LYS A 106 -48.75 -38.24 6.01
C LYS A 106 -47.94 -37.04 5.52
N VAL A 107 -47.00 -37.29 4.61
CA VAL A 107 -46.13 -36.28 4.00
C VAL A 107 -46.38 -36.23 2.50
N HIS A 108 -46.54 -35.02 1.97
CA HIS A 108 -46.60 -34.73 0.55
C HIS A 108 -45.26 -34.20 0.09
N ALA A 109 -44.75 -34.72 -1.01
CA ALA A 109 -43.46 -34.33 -1.56
C ALA A 109 -43.51 -34.10 -3.07
N GLN A 110 -42.67 -33.19 -3.54
CA GLN A 110 -42.56 -32.86 -4.96
C GLN A 110 -41.15 -32.42 -5.32
N ALA A 111 -40.62 -32.95 -6.43
CA ALA A 111 -39.29 -32.61 -6.92
C ALA A 111 -39.33 -31.53 -8.02
N PHE A 112 -38.30 -30.70 -8.07
CA PHE A 112 -38.14 -29.57 -9.00
C PHE A 112 -36.74 -29.62 -9.62
N PHE A 113 -36.67 -29.46 -10.93
CA PHE A 113 -35.41 -29.44 -11.68
C PHE A 113 -35.24 -28.09 -12.38
N THR A 114 -34.21 -27.34 -12.02
CA THR A 114 -33.91 -26.01 -12.59
C THR A 114 -32.71 -26.10 -13.51
N GLN A 115 -32.87 -25.74 -14.78
CA GLN A 115 -31.77 -25.74 -15.74
C GLN A 115 -30.82 -24.56 -15.49
N ASN A 116 -29.53 -24.85 -15.30
CA ASN A 116 -28.49 -23.84 -15.15
C ASN A 116 -28.39 -22.98 -16.42
N GLY A 117 -28.36 -21.65 -16.25
CA GLY A 117 -28.18 -20.68 -17.34
C GLY A 117 -29.45 -20.25 -18.10
N SER A 118 -30.59 -20.91 -17.90
CA SER A 118 -31.86 -20.51 -18.55
C SER A 118 -33.04 -20.28 -17.59
N ASN A 119 -32.86 -20.52 -16.28
CA ASN A 119 -33.90 -20.43 -15.25
C ASN A 119 -35.20 -21.23 -15.54
N ASN A 120 -35.16 -22.15 -16.52
CA ASN A 120 -36.29 -23.02 -16.81
C ASN A 120 -36.44 -24.04 -15.68
N VAL A 121 -37.64 -24.10 -15.08
CA VAL A 121 -37.98 -25.04 -14.01
C VAL A 121 -38.92 -26.10 -14.55
N VAL A 122 -38.56 -27.37 -14.34
CA VAL A 122 -39.42 -28.53 -14.57
C VAL A 122 -39.92 -29.01 -13.21
N VAL A 123 -41.24 -29.13 -13.08
CA VAL A 123 -41.89 -29.66 -11.88
C VAL A 123 -42.25 -31.11 -12.13
N GLU A 124 -41.76 -32.00 -11.28
CA GLU A 124 -42.09 -33.42 -11.36
C GLU A 124 -43.41 -33.72 -10.63
N ARG A 125 -43.94 -34.92 -10.82
CA ARG A 125 -45.17 -35.36 -10.15
C ARG A 125 -45.06 -35.31 -8.62
N GLN A 126 -46.14 -34.94 -7.96
CA GLN A 126 -46.27 -35.02 -6.50
C GLN A 126 -46.49 -36.47 -6.07
N PHE A 127 -45.96 -36.83 -4.91
CA PHE A 127 -46.16 -38.13 -4.28
C PHE A 127 -46.32 -37.98 -2.77
N SER A 128 -46.80 -39.03 -2.10
CA SER A 128 -46.91 -39.05 -0.65
C SER A 128 -46.26 -40.29 -0.03
N PHE A 129 -45.78 -40.15 1.19
CA PHE A 129 -45.28 -41.23 2.04
C PHE A 129 -45.69 -40.96 3.50
N ASN A 130 -45.48 -41.91 4.40
CA ASN A 130 -45.85 -41.79 5.81
C ASN A 130 -44.61 -41.77 6.72
N ILE A 131 -44.73 -41.05 7.83
CA ILE A 131 -43.83 -41.17 8.98
C ILE A 131 -44.67 -41.74 10.12
N GLU A 132 -44.32 -42.94 10.57
CA GLU A 132 -45.03 -43.68 11.60
C GLU A 132 -44.36 -43.55 12.97
N ASN A 133 -45.19 -43.68 13.99
CA ASN A 133 -44.75 -43.84 15.37
C ASN A 133 -44.25 -45.28 15.58
N ASP A 134 -43.05 -45.45 16.14
CA ASP A 134 -42.55 -46.73 16.64
C ASP A 134 -42.86 -46.95 18.13
N LEU A 135 -42.55 -48.14 18.68
CA LEU A 135 -42.79 -48.48 20.09
C LEU A 135 -41.97 -47.61 21.08
N VAL A 136 -40.91 -46.95 20.63
CA VAL A 136 -40.13 -45.99 21.43
C VAL A 136 -40.81 -44.60 21.42
N SER A 137 -41.54 -44.25 20.36
CA SER A 137 -42.32 -43.01 20.22
C SER A 137 -43.68 -43.02 20.94
N GLY A 138 -44.14 -44.18 21.43
CA GLY A 138 -45.40 -44.34 22.17
C GLY A 138 -45.43 -43.77 23.60
N PHE A 139 -44.37 -43.06 24.03
CA PHE A 139 -44.37 -42.28 25.26
C PHE A 139 -44.79 -40.85 24.93
N ASP A 140 -45.92 -40.38 25.47
CA ASP A 140 -46.30 -38.96 25.45
C ASP A 140 -45.16 -38.13 26.05
N GLY A 141 -44.36 -37.51 25.17
CA GLY A 141 -42.95 -37.25 25.44
C GLY A 141 -42.37 -36.11 24.61
N ILE A 142 -43.21 -35.16 24.18
CA ILE A 142 -42.80 -34.00 23.36
C ILE A 142 -41.73 -33.14 24.07
N THR A 143 -41.51 -33.27 25.38
CA THR A 143 -40.49 -32.47 26.11
C THR A 143 -39.33 -33.29 26.70
N LYS A 144 -39.39 -34.63 26.73
CA LYS A 144 -38.35 -35.43 27.43
C LYS A 144 -37.31 -36.08 26.51
N LEU A 145 -37.64 -36.37 25.25
CA LEU A 145 -36.69 -36.97 24.31
C LEU A 145 -35.82 -35.95 23.56
N VAL A 146 -36.35 -34.74 23.32
CA VAL A 146 -35.57 -33.61 22.74
C VAL A 146 -34.43 -33.19 23.67
N TYR A 147 -34.63 -33.26 24.99
CA TYR A 147 -33.62 -32.89 25.99
C TYR A 147 -32.45 -33.89 26.07
N ILE A 148 -32.74 -35.20 25.93
CA ILE A 148 -31.68 -36.22 25.91
C ILE A 148 -30.93 -36.19 24.56
N LYS A 149 -31.64 -35.92 23.46
CA LYS A 149 -31.03 -35.80 22.12
C LYS A 149 -30.18 -34.54 21.97
N SER A 150 -30.63 -33.37 22.47
CA SER A 150 -29.82 -32.15 22.46
C SER A 150 -28.57 -32.28 23.34
N ILE A 151 -28.65 -32.99 24.47
CA ILE A 151 -27.49 -33.29 25.31
C ILE A 151 -26.54 -34.26 24.58
N GLN A 152 -27.05 -35.29 23.90
CA GLN A 152 -26.22 -36.20 23.10
C GLN A 152 -25.50 -35.45 21.97
N ASP A 153 -26.23 -34.61 21.21
CA ASP A 153 -25.67 -33.78 20.14
C ASP A 153 -24.66 -32.76 20.68
N THR A 154 -24.90 -32.23 21.88
CA THR A 154 -23.95 -31.36 22.59
C THR A 154 -22.70 -32.12 23.02
N ILE A 155 -22.83 -33.35 23.53
CA ILE A 155 -21.70 -34.20 23.92
C ILE A 155 -20.88 -34.59 22.68
N GLU A 156 -21.53 -34.89 21.55
CA GLU A 156 -20.86 -35.16 20.28
C GLU A 156 -20.16 -33.92 19.73
N ALA A 157 -20.80 -32.75 19.77
CA ALA A 157 -20.20 -31.48 19.35
C ALA A 157 -18.98 -31.12 20.23
N VAL A 158 -19.11 -31.24 21.55
CA VAL A 158 -18.00 -31.02 22.50
C VAL A 158 -16.87 -32.03 22.29
N GLY A 159 -17.20 -33.30 21.99
CA GLY A 159 -16.21 -34.31 21.63
C GLY A 159 -15.48 -33.98 20.33
N LYS A 160 -16.20 -33.45 19.34
CA LYS A 160 -15.64 -33.00 18.06
C LYS A 160 -14.74 -31.78 18.25
N ASP A 161 -15.17 -30.81 19.04
CA ASP A 161 -14.38 -29.62 19.39
C ASP A 161 -13.13 -29.98 20.19
N PHE A 162 -13.23 -30.93 21.12
CA PHE A 162 -12.08 -31.42 21.88
C PHE A 162 -11.08 -32.15 20.99
N ASN A 163 -11.56 -32.98 20.05
CA ASN A 163 -10.70 -33.63 19.07
C ASN A 163 -10.05 -32.62 18.12
N GLN A 164 -10.79 -31.60 17.67
CA GLN A 164 -10.24 -30.50 16.87
C GLN A 164 -9.21 -29.69 17.65
N LEU A 165 -9.45 -29.42 18.94
CA LEU A 165 -8.48 -28.76 19.82
C LEU A 165 -7.21 -29.60 19.97
N LYS A 166 -7.34 -30.92 20.14
CA LYS A 166 -6.22 -31.86 20.21
C LYS A 166 -5.43 -31.90 18.91
N GLN A 167 -6.12 -31.88 17.76
CA GLN A 167 -5.50 -31.75 16.43
C GLN A 167 -4.75 -30.41 16.31
N ASN A 168 -5.41 -29.31 16.64
CA ASN A 168 -4.83 -27.97 16.60
C ASN A 168 -3.60 -27.85 17.53
N MET A 169 -3.63 -28.46 18.72
CA MET A 169 -2.47 -28.53 19.62
C MET A 169 -1.30 -29.34 19.03
N ALA A 170 -1.57 -30.47 18.38
CA ALA A 170 -0.56 -31.23 17.65
C ALA A 170 0.00 -30.45 16.45
N ASP A 171 -0.86 -29.70 15.75
CA ASP A 171 -0.47 -28.80 14.66
C ASP A 171 0.35 -27.61 15.18
N THR A 172 0.16 -27.19 16.44
CA THR A 172 0.94 -26.10 17.05
C THR A 172 2.41 -26.52 17.25
N GLN A 173 2.67 -27.78 17.61
CA GLN A 173 4.04 -28.34 17.65
C GLN A 173 4.65 -28.43 16.25
N THR A 174 3.81 -28.72 15.25
CA THR A 174 4.20 -28.70 13.82
C THR A 174 4.46 -27.28 13.31
N LEU A 175 3.88 -26.25 13.92
CA LEU A 175 4.09 -24.85 13.56
C LEU A 175 5.54 -24.42 13.78
N ILE A 176 6.18 -24.84 14.87
CA ILE A 176 7.60 -24.57 15.14
C ILE A 176 8.48 -25.23 14.05
N ALA A 177 8.14 -26.45 13.64
CA ALA A 177 8.84 -27.13 12.55
C ALA A 177 8.65 -26.41 11.21
N LYS A 178 7.43 -25.93 10.90
CA LYS A 178 7.15 -25.13 9.69
C LYS A 178 7.86 -23.78 9.69
N VAL A 179 7.96 -23.12 10.85
CA VAL A 179 8.71 -21.87 11.01
C VAL A 179 10.21 -22.11 10.78
N ASN A 180 10.77 -23.17 11.36
CA ASN A 180 12.18 -23.55 11.14
C ASN A 180 12.45 -23.93 9.68
N ASP A 181 11.56 -24.69 9.03
CA ASP A 181 11.66 -25.05 7.61
C ASP A 181 11.58 -23.80 6.72
N SER A 182 10.65 -22.89 7.00
CA SER A 182 10.51 -21.62 6.27
C SER A 182 11.72 -20.72 6.45
N ALA A 183 12.27 -20.63 7.68
CA ALA A 183 13.50 -19.90 7.95
C ALA A 183 14.70 -20.52 7.22
N THR A 184 14.81 -21.85 7.21
CA THR A 184 15.89 -22.56 6.51
C THR A 184 15.82 -22.35 5.01
N LYS A 185 14.62 -22.44 4.42
CA LYS A 185 14.40 -22.13 3.00
C LYS A 185 14.70 -20.68 2.67
N GLY A 186 14.32 -19.74 3.54
CA GLY A 186 14.67 -18.33 3.41
C GLY A 186 16.18 -18.10 3.39
N ILE A 187 16.91 -18.72 4.33
CA ILE A 187 18.38 -18.66 4.38
C ILE A 187 19.01 -19.24 3.11
N GLN A 188 18.56 -20.41 2.65
CA GLN A 188 19.05 -21.02 1.42
C GLN A 188 18.83 -20.12 0.18
N GLN A 189 17.67 -19.47 0.07
CA GLN A 189 17.42 -18.54 -1.03
C GLN A 189 18.33 -17.30 -0.98
N ILE A 190 18.59 -16.78 0.22
CA ILE A 190 19.53 -15.67 0.41
C ILE A 190 20.94 -16.09 -0.01
N GLU A 191 21.39 -17.28 0.38
CA GLU A 191 22.72 -17.80 0.04
C GLU A 191 22.87 -18.05 -1.48
N ILE A 192 21.84 -18.58 -2.14
CA ILE A 192 21.81 -18.72 -3.60
C ILE A 192 21.94 -17.35 -4.27
N LYS A 193 21.14 -16.37 -3.85
CA LYS A 193 21.17 -15.02 -4.44
C LYS A 193 22.49 -14.30 -4.17
N GLN A 194 23.09 -14.51 -3.01
CA GLN A 194 24.42 -14.01 -2.69
C GLN A 194 25.47 -14.60 -3.64
N ASN A 195 25.44 -15.90 -3.90
CA ASN A 195 26.37 -16.56 -4.80
C ASN A 195 26.19 -16.12 -6.26
N GLU A 196 24.95 -15.98 -6.74
CA GLU A 196 24.66 -15.43 -8.06
C GLU A 196 25.21 -14.00 -8.22
N ALA A 197 25.03 -13.14 -7.21
CA ALA A 197 25.55 -11.78 -7.22
C ALA A 197 27.09 -11.76 -7.24
N ILE A 198 27.75 -12.60 -6.42
CA ILE A 198 29.21 -12.73 -6.42
C ILE A 198 29.73 -13.18 -7.79
N GLN A 199 29.07 -14.16 -8.43
CA GLN A 199 29.44 -14.61 -9.77
C GLN A 199 29.30 -13.50 -10.82
N ALA A 200 28.19 -12.76 -10.81
CA ALA A 200 27.96 -11.66 -11.74
C ALA A 200 28.99 -10.53 -11.58
N ILE A 201 29.32 -10.17 -10.33
CA ILE A 201 30.35 -9.19 -10.02
C ILE A 201 31.72 -9.67 -10.51
N THR A 202 32.07 -10.93 -10.23
CA THR A 202 33.36 -11.53 -10.63
C THR A 202 33.51 -11.59 -12.15
N ALA A 203 32.45 -11.96 -12.88
CA ALA A 203 32.45 -11.98 -14.34
C ALA A 203 32.60 -10.57 -14.94
N THR A 204 31.92 -9.58 -14.35
CA THR A 204 32.02 -8.17 -14.76
C THR A 204 33.44 -7.64 -14.50
N GLN A 205 34.01 -7.92 -13.32
CA GLN A 205 35.37 -7.53 -12.96
C GLN A 205 36.38 -8.16 -13.93
N THR A 206 36.25 -9.45 -14.21
CA THR A 206 37.14 -10.17 -15.14
C THR A 206 37.09 -9.56 -16.54
N SER A 207 35.89 -9.26 -17.05
CA SER A 207 35.71 -8.63 -18.35
C SER A 207 36.32 -7.23 -18.42
N ALA A 208 36.12 -6.42 -17.37
CA ALA A 208 36.72 -5.10 -17.28
C ALA A 208 38.25 -5.16 -17.22
N THR A 209 38.82 -6.07 -16.43
CA THR A 209 40.27 -6.29 -16.36
C THR A 209 40.82 -6.70 -17.73
N GLN A 210 40.19 -7.63 -18.43
CA GLN A 210 40.62 -8.04 -19.78
C GLN A 210 40.60 -6.88 -20.78
N ALA A 211 39.56 -6.05 -20.77
CA ALA A 211 39.47 -4.88 -21.63
C ALA A 211 40.58 -3.86 -21.34
N VAL A 212 40.84 -3.56 -20.07
CA VAL A 212 41.92 -2.65 -19.66
C VAL A 212 43.30 -3.21 -20.04
N THR A 213 43.54 -4.50 -19.80
CA THR A 213 44.80 -5.16 -20.17
C THR A 213 45.02 -5.10 -21.69
N ALA A 214 43.98 -5.32 -22.49
CA ALA A 214 44.08 -5.25 -23.95
C ALA A 214 44.45 -3.85 -24.45
N GLU A 215 43.85 -2.80 -23.88
CA GLU A 215 44.22 -1.42 -24.24
C GLU A 215 45.64 -1.05 -23.76
N PHE A 216 46.04 -1.51 -22.57
CA PHE A 216 47.40 -1.31 -22.07
C PHE A 216 48.43 -1.97 -22.98
N SER A 217 48.19 -3.19 -23.46
CA SER A 217 49.07 -3.86 -24.43
C SER A 217 49.26 -3.04 -25.72
N LYS A 218 48.20 -2.43 -26.26
CA LYS A 218 48.30 -1.56 -27.44
C LYS A 218 49.17 -0.32 -27.19
N ILE A 219 49.12 0.24 -25.99
CA ILE A 219 49.97 1.38 -25.60
C ILE A 219 51.44 0.96 -25.59
N VAL A 220 51.76 -0.17 -24.95
CA VAL A 220 53.13 -0.70 -24.89
C VAL A 220 53.66 -1.00 -26.30
N GLU A 221 52.85 -1.59 -27.17
CA GLU A 221 53.24 -1.83 -28.57
C GLU A 221 53.55 -0.52 -29.32
N LYS A 222 52.73 0.52 -29.13
CA LYS A 222 52.97 1.85 -29.72
C LYS A 222 54.22 2.52 -29.16
N GLU A 223 54.46 2.41 -27.87
CA GLU A 223 55.66 2.93 -27.22
C GLU A 223 56.92 2.30 -27.82
N GLN A 224 56.94 0.96 -27.94
CA GLN A 224 58.05 0.24 -28.58
C GLN A 224 58.26 0.67 -30.04
N ALA A 225 57.19 0.87 -30.80
CA ALA A 225 57.26 1.36 -32.17
C ALA A 225 57.83 2.79 -32.26
N ILE A 226 57.46 3.68 -31.34
CA ILE A 226 58.01 5.03 -31.24
C ILE A 226 59.51 4.98 -30.94
N PHE A 227 59.93 4.18 -29.95
CA PHE A 227 61.36 4.02 -29.62
C PHE A 227 62.17 3.49 -30.81
N ALA A 228 61.65 2.50 -31.52
CA ALA A 228 62.29 1.99 -32.74
C ALA A 228 62.44 3.09 -33.80
N ARG A 229 61.41 3.93 -33.99
CA ARG A 229 61.45 5.03 -34.95
C ARG A 229 62.41 6.14 -34.54
N VAL A 230 62.45 6.50 -33.26
CA VAL A 230 63.38 7.51 -32.73
C VAL A 230 64.82 7.05 -32.93
N ASN A 231 65.15 5.81 -32.58
CA ASN A 231 66.49 5.26 -32.77
C ASN A 231 66.89 5.25 -34.26
N GLU A 232 65.95 4.90 -35.16
CA GLU A 232 66.20 4.96 -36.60
C GLU A 232 66.45 6.40 -37.08
N VAL A 233 65.65 7.37 -36.62
CA VAL A 233 65.85 8.79 -36.95
C VAL A 233 67.19 9.30 -36.42
N GLU A 234 67.56 8.96 -35.19
CA GLU A 234 68.85 9.35 -34.61
C GLU A 234 70.02 8.78 -35.42
N LYS A 235 69.92 7.51 -35.84
CA LYS A 235 70.91 6.89 -36.72
C LYS A 235 70.98 7.56 -38.10
N GLN A 236 69.84 7.95 -38.67
CA GLN A 236 69.79 8.69 -39.94
C GLN A 236 70.41 10.08 -39.81
N ILE A 237 70.13 10.82 -38.72
CA ILE A 237 70.72 12.13 -38.44
C ILE A 237 72.25 12.01 -38.29
N ASN A 238 72.70 11.03 -37.51
CA ASN A 238 74.13 10.79 -37.30
C ASN A 238 74.86 10.33 -38.57
N GLY A 239 74.21 9.50 -39.39
CA GLY A 239 74.77 9.03 -40.67
C GLY A 239 74.76 10.09 -41.79
N ALA A 240 73.87 11.08 -41.71
CA ALA A 240 73.72 12.15 -42.71
C ALA A 240 74.63 13.37 -42.49
N ASP A 241 75.43 13.42 -41.41
CA ASP A 241 76.44 14.46 -41.14
C ASP A 241 75.87 15.91 -41.18
N LEU A 242 74.65 16.10 -40.64
CA LEU A 242 73.86 17.33 -40.83
C LEU A 242 74.25 18.53 -39.92
N VAL A 243 75.02 18.34 -38.83
CA VAL A 243 75.41 19.45 -37.93
C VAL A 243 76.86 19.28 -37.43
N LYS A 244 77.77 20.15 -37.88
CA LYS A 244 79.17 20.21 -37.38
C LYS A 244 79.34 21.39 -36.44
N GLY A 245 80.16 21.23 -35.38
CA GLY A 245 80.50 22.32 -34.43
C GLY A 245 81.20 23.55 -35.04
N ASN A 246 81.57 23.53 -36.32
CA ASN A 246 82.08 24.69 -37.07
C ASN A 246 80.98 25.47 -37.83
N THR A 247 79.75 24.97 -37.85
CA THR A 247 78.57 25.67 -38.43
C THR A 247 77.77 26.47 -37.39
N THR A 248 78.19 26.43 -36.12
CA THR A 248 77.47 27.05 -34.99
C THR A 248 77.97 28.46 -34.63
N THR A 249 79.03 28.95 -35.27
CA THR A 249 79.52 30.32 -35.08
C THR A 249 78.79 31.27 -36.04
N ASN A 250 78.03 32.25 -35.51
CA ASN A 250 77.25 33.21 -36.29
C ASN A 250 76.18 32.60 -37.23
N TRP A 251 75.62 31.44 -36.85
CA TRP A 251 74.61 30.74 -37.66
C TRP A 251 73.32 31.56 -37.84
N GLN A 252 72.99 32.42 -36.87
CA GLN A 252 72.02 33.49 -37.05
C GLN A 252 72.65 34.63 -37.86
N LYS A 253 72.48 34.59 -39.18
CA LYS A 253 73.02 35.60 -40.11
C LYS A 253 72.48 37.02 -39.88
N SER A 254 71.28 37.14 -39.32
CA SER A 254 70.63 38.40 -38.94
C SER A 254 70.20 38.31 -37.48
N LYS A 255 70.95 38.98 -36.60
CA LYS A 255 70.70 38.96 -35.15
C LYS A 255 69.37 39.62 -34.81
N ILE A 256 68.55 38.93 -34.02
CA ILE A 256 67.27 39.44 -33.48
C ILE A 256 67.47 39.99 -32.06
N THR A 257 68.51 39.53 -31.36
CA THR A 257 68.97 39.98 -30.03
C THR A 257 70.47 40.24 -30.06
N ASP A 258 71.02 40.87 -29.02
CA ASP A 258 72.46 40.85 -28.78
C ASP A 258 72.98 39.44 -28.43
N ASP A 259 74.29 39.31 -28.24
CA ASP A 259 74.95 38.03 -27.90
C ASP A 259 74.58 37.50 -26.49
N TYR A 260 73.90 38.31 -25.68
CA TYR A 260 73.38 37.96 -24.36
C TYR A 260 71.88 37.66 -24.37
N GLY A 261 71.23 37.69 -25.54
CA GLY A 261 69.80 37.44 -25.69
C GLY A 261 68.91 38.65 -25.34
N LYS A 262 69.47 39.86 -25.20
CA LYS A 262 68.72 41.09 -24.96
C LYS A 262 68.25 41.71 -26.27
N ALA A 263 67.12 42.43 -26.23
CA ALA A 263 66.66 43.22 -27.37
C ALA A 263 67.74 44.23 -27.77
N ILE A 264 67.86 44.50 -29.07
CA ILE A 264 68.80 45.50 -29.58
C ILE A 264 68.25 46.87 -29.21
N GLU A 265 68.93 47.58 -28.31
CA GLU A 265 68.55 48.94 -27.93
C GLU A 265 68.91 49.96 -29.01
N SER A 266 68.01 50.89 -29.27
CA SER A 266 68.25 52.06 -30.11
C SER A 266 68.17 53.34 -29.28
N SER A 267 69.15 54.22 -29.47
CA SER A 267 69.13 55.60 -28.95
C SER A 267 68.33 56.54 -29.86
N GLU A 268 67.81 56.06 -30.99
CA GLU A 268 66.98 56.85 -31.89
C GLU A 268 65.66 57.21 -31.21
N GLN A 269 65.28 58.47 -31.33
CA GLN A 269 64.12 59.02 -30.60
C GLN A 269 62.83 58.96 -31.42
N SER A 270 62.78 58.41 -32.63
CA SER A 270 61.55 58.37 -33.45
C SER A 270 61.36 57.00 -34.10
N ILE A 271 60.17 56.41 -33.90
CA ILE A 271 59.71 55.16 -34.52
C ILE A 271 59.70 55.31 -36.05
N ASP A 272 59.20 56.43 -36.59
CA ASP A 272 59.18 56.66 -38.04
C ASP A 272 60.58 56.73 -38.64
N SER A 273 61.55 57.29 -37.91
CA SER A 273 62.96 57.31 -38.31
C SER A 273 63.52 55.89 -38.40
N VAL A 274 63.24 55.06 -37.39
CA VAL A 274 63.62 53.64 -37.36
C VAL A 274 62.98 52.91 -38.55
N LEU A 275 61.69 53.11 -38.80
CA LEU A 275 60.95 52.45 -39.90
C LEU A 275 61.42 52.88 -41.30
N SER A 276 61.89 54.12 -41.45
CA SER A 276 62.39 54.65 -42.73
C SER A 276 63.76 54.11 -43.10
N ALA A 277 64.62 53.85 -42.10
CA ALA A 277 65.96 53.30 -42.31
C ALA A 277 65.99 51.77 -42.44
N ILE A 278 64.85 51.09 -42.21
CA ILE A 278 64.79 49.64 -42.11
C ILE A 278 64.57 48.97 -43.47
N ASN A 279 65.39 47.96 -43.77
CA ASN A 279 65.29 47.12 -44.97
C ASN A 279 65.24 45.62 -44.64
N THR A 280 65.29 45.26 -43.35
CA THR A 280 65.28 43.88 -42.87
C THR A 280 64.42 43.76 -41.61
N SER A 281 63.84 42.58 -41.40
CA SER A 281 63.07 42.26 -40.19
C SER A 281 63.96 42.29 -38.96
N ARG A 282 63.50 42.95 -37.88
CA ARG A 282 64.24 43.06 -36.62
C ARG A 282 63.34 43.48 -35.47
N ILE A 283 63.84 43.23 -34.26
CA ILE A 283 63.24 43.66 -32.99
C ILE A 283 64.15 44.73 -32.39
N ILE A 284 63.58 45.87 -32.03
CA ILE A 284 64.32 47.01 -31.49
C ILE A 284 63.61 47.49 -30.24
N HIS A 285 64.34 47.66 -29.14
CA HIS A 285 63.83 48.37 -27.97
C HIS A 285 64.17 49.85 -28.11
N ILE A 286 63.16 50.71 -28.07
CA ILE A 286 63.30 52.17 -28.15
C ILE A 286 63.01 52.71 -26.76
N THR A 287 64.02 53.32 -26.15
CA THR A 287 63.96 53.76 -24.75
C THR A 287 63.13 55.04 -24.55
N SER A 288 62.95 55.84 -25.60
CA SER A 288 62.14 57.06 -25.57
C SER A 288 61.77 57.53 -26.99
N ALA A 289 60.64 57.06 -27.51
CA ALA A 289 60.06 57.47 -28.78
C ALA A 289 59.30 58.81 -28.64
N THR A 290 59.55 59.71 -29.59
CA THR A 290 58.97 61.06 -29.70
C THR A 290 57.63 61.07 -30.43
N ASP A 291 57.41 60.07 -31.27
CA ASP A 291 56.27 59.84 -32.15
C ASP A 291 55.57 58.51 -31.82
N ALA A 292 55.76 58.00 -30.59
CA ALA A 292 55.05 56.82 -30.12
C ALA A 292 53.54 56.97 -30.36
N PRO A 293 52.88 55.97 -30.97
CA PRO A 293 51.44 56.05 -31.20
C PRO A 293 50.74 56.17 -29.85
N SER A 294 50.10 57.32 -29.62
CA SER A 294 49.32 57.62 -28.42
C SER A 294 47.95 58.14 -28.85
N PHE A 295 46.88 57.76 -28.13
CA PHE A 295 45.64 58.53 -28.17
C PHE A 295 45.01 58.67 -26.79
N LYS A 296 44.67 59.94 -26.50
CA LYS A 296 43.84 60.55 -25.46
C LYS A 296 43.57 59.76 -24.17
N ASP A 297 44.06 60.36 -23.08
CA ASP A 297 43.51 60.29 -21.74
C ASP A 297 41.98 60.09 -21.77
N ILE A 298 41.53 58.89 -21.39
CA ILE A 298 40.13 58.65 -21.06
C ILE A 298 39.99 59.33 -19.71
N GLY A 299 39.47 60.56 -19.75
CA GLY A 299 39.63 61.57 -18.72
C GLY A 299 39.56 61.06 -17.29
N THR A 300 40.31 61.72 -16.41
CA THR A 300 40.18 61.70 -14.96
C THR A 300 38.90 61.01 -14.52
N LEU A 301 39.02 59.80 -13.96
CA LEU A 301 38.01 59.35 -13.01
C LEU A 301 37.85 60.51 -12.04
N GLU A 302 36.69 61.16 -12.05
CA GLU A 302 36.32 61.99 -10.93
C GLU A 302 36.37 61.07 -9.71
N THR A 303 37.39 61.23 -8.88
CA THR A 303 37.28 60.85 -7.49
C THR A 303 36.06 61.61 -6.96
N PRO A 304 35.05 60.94 -6.38
CA PRO A 304 33.94 61.63 -5.77
C PRO A 304 34.50 62.64 -4.77
N LYS A 305 34.23 63.93 -4.97
CA LYS A 305 34.50 64.94 -3.95
C LYS A 305 33.55 64.68 -2.78
N GLU A 306 34.04 64.07 -1.71
CA GLU A 306 33.50 64.32 -0.38
C GLU A 306 33.92 65.75 -0.01
N ASP A 307 33.00 66.73 -0.15
CA ASP A 307 32.93 68.01 0.60
C ASP A 307 32.76 69.33 -0.19
N GLY A 308 32.94 69.36 -1.51
CA GLY A 308 32.40 70.46 -2.34
C GLY A 308 32.94 71.87 -2.10
N VAL A 309 34.21 72.06 -1.72
CA VAL A 309 34.85 73.39 -1.70
C VAL A 309 36.12 73.40 -2.58
N ASP A 310 36.21 74.40 -3.46
CA ASP A 310 37.33 74.63 -4.38
C ASP A 310 38.38 75.55 -3.71
N ASP A 311 39.59 75.05 -3.47
CA ASP A 311 40.71 75.77 -2.82
C ASP A 311 41.63 76.47 -3.84
N GLY A 312 41.48 76.23 -5.15
CA GLY A 312 42.30 76.93 -6.15
C GLY A 312 43.79 76.55 -6.17
N SER A 313 44.16 75.39 -5.63
CA SER A 313 45.50 74.83 -5.82
C SER A 313 45.64 74.15 -7.18
N GLU A 314 46.38 74.79 -8.09
CA GLU A 314 46.87 74.16 -9.32
C GLU A 314 47.83 73.00 -8.98
N VAL A 315 47.40 71.77 -9.29
CA VAL A 315 48.30 70.61 -9.32
C VAL A 315 49.11 70.68 -10.60
N SER A 316 50.44 70.86 -10.48
CA SER A 316 51.37 70.78 -11.61
C SER A 316 51.24 69.44 -12.32
N ALA A 317 50.84 69.48 -13.59
CA ALA A 317 50.82 68.32 -14.47
C ALA A 317 52.25 67.78 -14.63
N THR A 318 52.52 66.63 -14.01
CA THR A 318 53.69 65.82 -14.36
C THR A 318 53.52 65.36 -15.81
N THR A 319 54.53 65.61 -16.65
CA THR A 319 54.54 65.13 -18.03
C THR A 319 54.57 63.61 -18.03
N ASN A 320 53.40 62.98 -18.20
CA ASN A 320 53.25 61.54 -18.35
C ASN A 320 54.15 61.04 -19.48
N THR A 321 55.11 60.17 -19.15
CA THR A 321 56.00 59.46 -20.08
C THR A 321 55.40 58.15 -20.58
N LEU A 322 54.11 57.91 -20.28
CA LEU A 322 53.42 56.66 -20.60
C LEU A 322 53.45 56.38 -22.11
N GLY A 323 53.82 55.16 -22.48
CA GLY A 323 53.79 54.68 -23.86
C GLY A 323 55.01 55.03 -24.72
N LYS A 324 56.01 55.74 -24.18
CA LYS A 324 57.17 56.24 -24.94
C LYS A 324 58.37 55.30 -24.97
N SER A 325 58.51 54.40 -23.99
CA SER A 325 59.50 53.31 -24.05
C SER A 325 58.78 52.04 -24.48
N GLY A 326 59.43 51.20 -25.29
CA GLY A 326 58.78 49.99 -25.79
C GLY A 326 59.55 49.23 -26.84
N LEU A 327 59.00 48.07 -27.19
CA LEU A 327 59.51 47.17 -28.21
C LEU A 327 58.83 47.46 -29.55
N LEU A 328 59.63 47.79 -30.56
CA LEU A 328 59.22 47.84 -31.95
C LEU A 328 59.63 46.55 -32.66
N VAL A 329 58.64 45.78 -33.12
CA VAL A 329 58.84 44.55 -33.89
C VAL A 329 58.52 44.83 -35.34
N VAL A 330 59.52 44.74 -36.23
CA VAL A 330 59.35 45.00 -37.66
C VAL A 330 59.57 43.73 -38.47
N TYR A 331 58.63 43.46 -39.36
CA TYR A 331 58.64 42.34 -40.30
C TYR A 331 58.62 42.88 -41.73
N VAL A 332 59.75 42.75 -42.43
CA VAL A 332 59.92 43.15 -43.82
C VAL A 332 59.72 41.93 -44.72
N VAL A 333 58.80 42.01 -45.67
CA VAL A 333 58.56 40.99 -46.70
C VAL A 333 59.44 41.27 -47.91
N ASP A 334 59.41 42.51 -48.39
CA ASP A 334 60.23 43.05 -49.47
C ASP A 334 60.35 44.59 -49.32
N ASP A 335 61.03 45.26 -50.25
CA ASP A 335 61.26 46.72 -50.19
C ASP A 335 59.96 47.54 -50.16
N SER A 336 58.86 46.99 -50.67
CA SER A 336 57.54 47.62 -50.79
C SER A 336 56.54 47.20 -49.72
N THR A 337 56.75 46.05 -49.08
CA THR A 337 55.80 45.41 -48.16
C THR A 337 56.45 45.06 -46.82
N ALA A 338 55.89 45.62 -45.75
CA ALA A 338 56.34 45.34 -44.38
C ALA A 338 55.21 45.57 -43.36
N ARG A 339 55.44 45.16 -42.13
CA ARG A 339 54.56 45.38 -40.99
C ARG A 339 55.41 45.73 -39.78
N ALA A 340 54.95 46.67 -38.95
CA ALA A 340 55.58 46.94 -37.67
C ALA A 340 54.55 46.95 -36.55
N THR A 341 54.92 46.42 -35.39
CA THR A 341 54.07 46.43 -34.19
C THR A 341 54.84 47.05 -33.03
N TRP A 342 54.24 48.04 -32.38
CA TRP A 342 54.74 48.72 -31.20
C TRP A 342 54.07 48.15 -29.94
N TYR A 343 54.90 47.76 -28.98
CA TYR A 343 54.55 47.26 -27.66
C TYR A 343 55.15 48.21 -26.63
N PRO A 344 54.37 49.14 -26.06
CA PRO A 344 54.89 49.99 -24.99
C PRO A 344 55.24 49.17 -23.75
N ASP A 345 56.32 49.52 -23.04
CA ASP A 345 56.78 48.79 -21.85
C ASP A 345 55.78 48.88 -20.68
N ASP A 346 54.92 49.89 -20.70
CA ASP A 346 54.00 50.26 -19.64
C ASP A 346 52.52 50.10 -20.02
N SER A 347 52.23 49.38 -21.11
CA SER A 347 50.86 49.12 -21.58
C SER A 347 50.70 47.74 -22.20
N ASN A 348 49.53 47.12 -22.00
CA ASN A 348 49.13 45.89 -22.69
C ASN A 348 48.64 46.15 -24.13
N ASP A 349 48.67 47.41 -24.58
CA ASP A 349 48.21 47.80 -25.90
C ASP A 349 49.21 47.39 -26.99
N GLU A 350 48.70 46.78 -28.06
CA GLU A 350 49.48 46.51 -29.27
C GLU A 350 49.03 47.44 -30.40
N TYR A 351 49.98 48.18 -30.99
CA TYR A 351 49.75 49.07 -32.11
C TYR A 351 50.46 48.53 -33.35
N THR A 352 49.77 48.34 -34.46
CA THR A 352 50.34 47.80 -35.70
C THR A 352 50.20 48.77 -36.87
N THR A 353 51.27 48.94 -37.63
CA THR A 353 51.30 49.65 -38.92
C THR A 353 51.78 48.71 -40.04
N TYR A 354 51.52 49.10 -41.28
CA TYR A 354 51.86 48.38 -42.50
C TYR A 354 52.62 49.30 -43.46
N LYS A 355 53.58 48.73 -44.21
CA LYS A 355 54.18 49.33 -45.41
C LYS A 355 53.55 48.66 -46.61
N ILE A 356 52.93 49.42 -47.50
CA ILE A 356 52.32 48.91 -48.74
C ILE A 356 52.73 49.85 -49.87
N GLY A 357 53.23 49.29 -50.97
CA GLY A 357 53.70 50.08 -52.11
C GLY A 357 54.91 50.98 -51.79
N GLY A 358 55.71 50.62 -50.77
CA GLY A 358 56.86 51.40 -50.33
C GLY A 358 56.56 52.48 -49.29
N THR A 359 55.29 52.71 -48.94
CA THR A 359 54.86 53.75 -47.99
C THR A 359 54.37 53.13 -46.69
N TRP A 360 54.88 53.60 -45.55
CA TRP A 360 54.36 53.25 -44.21
C TRP A 360 53.07 54.01 -43.93
N TYR A 361 52.08 53.30 -43.40
CA TYR A 361 50.80 53.85 -42.96
C TYR A 361 50.87 54.24 -41.48
N GLN A 362 49.80 54.85 -40.96
CA GLN A 362 49.67 55.10 -39.52
C GLN A 362 49.46 53.80 -38.72
N PHE A 363 49.73 53.86 -37.41
CA PHE A 363 49.49 52.74 -36.49
C PHE A 363 48.00 52.56 -36.15
N TYR A 364 47.59 51.30 -35.93
CA TYR A 364 46.25 50.85 -35.55
C TYR A 364 46.30 49.90 -34.33
N LYS A 365 45.41 50.06 -33.34
CA LYS A 365 45.34 49.18 -32.16
C LYS A 365 44.72 47.81 -32.47
N LYS A 366 45.27 46.71 -31.93
CA LYS A 366 45.01 45.30 -32.35
C LYS A 366 43.82 44.56 -31.68
N VAL A 367 42.80 45.26 -31.17
CA VAL A 367 41.48 44.73 -30.67
C VAL A 367 41.37 44.45 -29.14
N ASP A 368 40.15 44.69 -28.64
CA ASP A 368 39.62 45.00 -27.29
C ASP A 368 39.38 43.78 -26.35
N GLU A 369 39.88 43.85 -25.11
CA GLU A 369 39.83 42.77 -24.09
C GLU A 369 38.41 42.39 -23.63
N GLU A 370 37.43 43.27 -23.81
CA GLU A 370 36.02 43.05 -23.41
C GLU A 370 35.35 41.88 -24.16
N LEU A 371 35.74 41.64 -25.42
CA LEU A 371 35.08 40.66 -26.29
C LEU A 371 35.32 39.21 -25.83
N THR A 372 36.53 38.92 -25.33
CA THR A 372 36.96 37.58 -24.92
C THR A 372 36.33 37.15 -23.58
N LYS A 373 36.21 38.08 -22.62
CA LYS A 373 35.54 37.81 -21.33
C LYS A 373 34.05 37.50 -21.51
N LYS A 374 33.37 38.21 -22.41
CA LYS A 374 31.94 38.01 -22.68
C LYS A 374 31.65 36.62 -23.26
N PHE A 375 32.47 36.17 -24.21
CA PHE A 375 32.33 34.85 -24.84
C PHE A 375 32.50 33.68 -23.84
N VAL A 376 33.51 33.75 -22.97
CA VAL A 376 33.74 32.71 -21.95
C VAL A 376 32.60 32.65 -20.94
N LYS A 377 32.09 33.81 -20.51
CA LYS A 377 30.98 33.89 -19.55
C LYS A 377 29.67 33.34 -20.13
N GLU A 378 29.35 33.66 -21.39
CA GLU A 378 28.17 33.12 -22.08
C GLU A 378 28.23 31.61 -22.27
N THR A 379 29.41 31.08 -22.66
CA THR A 379 29.62 29.63 -22.85
C THR A 379 29.46 28.86 -21.53
N SER A 380 30.03 29.36 -20.43
CA SER A 380 29.94 28.72 -19.12
C SER A 380 28.51 28.72 -18.54
N ASN A 381 27.75 29.80 -18.74
CA ASN A 381 26.38 29.90 -18.26
C ASN A 381 25.44 28.96 -19.03
N ASN A 382 25.64 28.80 -20.34
CA ASN A 382 24.85 27.89 -21.17
C ASN A 382 25.06 26.41 -20.76
N ALA A 383 26.30 26.01 -20.48
CA ALA A 383 26.59 24.66 -20.00
C ALA A 383 25.93 24.36 -18.64
N LEU A 384 25.96 25.32 -17.71
CA LEU A 384 25.31 25.18 -16.40
C LEU A 384 23.78 25.01 -16.51
N ASN A 385 23.14 25.78 -17.40
CA ASN A 385 21.68 25.71 -17.58
C ASN A 385 21.25 24.37 -18.22
N GLN A 386 22.00 23.85 -19.19
CA GLN A 386 21.73 22.55 -19.79
C GLN A 386 21.85 21.40 -18.77
N ALA A 387 22.84 21.46 -17.87
CA ALA A 387 23.01 20.45 -16.83
C ALA A 387 21.85 20.44 -15.83
N LYS A 388 21.34 21.61 -15.42
CA LYS A 388 20.15 21.72 -14.55
C LYS A 388 18.92 21.11 -15.21
N GLN A 389 18.67 21.47 -16.47
CA GLN A 389 17.52 20.97 -17.22
C GLN A 389 17.57 19.43 -17.39
N TYR A 390 18.75 18.87 -17.66
CA TYR A 390 18.92 17.41 -17.77
C TYR A 390 18.59 16.68 -16.46
N VAL A 391 18.99 17.24 -15.31
CA VAL A 391 18.70 16.66 -13.99
C VAL A 391 17.19 16.74 -13.70
N ASP A 392 16.57 17.91 -13.93
CA ASP A 392 15.14 18.11 -13.72
C ASP A 392 14.29 17.17 -14.60
N ASP A 393 14.64 16.99 -15.87
CA ASP A 393 13.95 16.06 -16.79
C ASP A 393 14.08 14.59 -16.34
N LYS A 394 15.24 14.19 -15.79
CA LYS A 394 15.45 12.82 -15.28
C LYS A 394 14.67 12.56 -13.99
N PHE A 395 14.57 13.53 -13.09
CA PHE A 395 13.80 13.38 -11.85
C PHE A 395 12.29 13.51 -12.06
N GLY A 396 11.85 14.32 -13.04
CA GLY A 396 10.45 14.49 -13.40
C GLY A 396 9.80 13.27 -14.06
N THR A 397 10.60 12.40 -14.69
CA THR A 397 10.11 11.19 -15.37
C THR A 397 10.09 9.92 -14.50
N THR A 398 10.69 9.95 -13.31
CA THR A 398 10.64 8.84 -12.35
C THR A 398 9.35 8.83 -11.53
N SER A 399 8.69 7.66 -11.42
CA SER A 399 7.52 7.44 -10.55
C SER A 399 7.93 7.30 -9.07
N TRP A 400 8.45 8.38 -8.48
CA TRP A 400 8.79 8.45 -7.05
C TRP A 400 7.72 9.18 -6.24
N GLN A 401 7.76 9.04 -4.91
CA GLN A 401 6.78 9.66 -4.02
C GLN A 401 6.93 11.19 -3.96
N GLN A 402 6.17 11.91 -4.77
CA GLN A 402 6.25 13.38 -4.92
C GLN A 402 5.67 14.16 -3.73
N HIS A 403 4.79 13.53 -2.93
CA HIS A 403 4.18 14.17 -1.77
C HIS A 403 4.87 13.77 -0.48
N LYS A 404 5.21 14.77 0.32
CA LYS A 404 5.81 14.60 1.64
C LYS A 404 4.83 13.88 2.58
N MET A 405 5.20 12.70 3.08
CA MET A 405 4.40 11.94 4.06
C MET A 405 4.82 12.19 5.52
N THR A 406 6.07 12.63 5.73
CA THR A 406 6.70 12.94 7.03
C THR A 406 7.72 14.07 6.87
N GLU A 407 8.18 14.66 7.97
CA GLU A 407 9.35 15.55 8.00
C GLU A 407 10.63 14.86 7.49
N ALA A 408 11.62 15.65 7.06
CA ALA A 408 12.88 15.13 6.51
C ALA A 408 13.69 14.31 7.53
N ASN A 409 13.45 14.54 8.82
CA ASN A 409 14.02 13.78 9.95
C ASN A 409 13.18 12.55 10.35
N GLY A 410 12.13 12.22 9.59
CA GLY A 410 11.21 11.11 9.85
C GLY A 410 10.08 11.41 10.85
N GLN A 411 10.01 12.62 11.41
CA GLN A 411 8.93 13.00 12.34
C GLN A 411 7.60 13.21 11.62
N SER A 412 6.49 13.10 12.34
CA SER A 412 5.17 13.48 11.81
C SER A 412 5.10 14.98 11.53
N ILE A 413 4.36 15.35 10.49
CA ILE A 413 4.16 16.75 10.09
C ILE A 413 3.33 17.46 11.16
N GLN A 414 3.86 18.54 11.73
CA GLN A 414 3.14 19.28 12.76
C GLN A 414 2.01 20.11 12.15
N VAL A 415 0.79 19.96 12.66
CA VAL A 415 -0.35 20.77 12.22
C VAL A 415 -1.20 21.23 13.39
N ASN A 416 -1.70 22.47 13.29
CA ASN A 416 -2.66 23.04 14.22
C ASN A 416 -3.95 23.28 13.46
N LEU A 417 -5.02 22.59 13.87
CA LEU A 417 -6.33 22.67 13.20
C LEU A 417 -7.24 23.73 13.79
N ASN A 418 -6.74 24.55 14.72
CA ASN A 418 -7.45 25.67 15.34
C ASN A 418 -8.86 25.37 15.89
N ASN A 419 -9.22 24.11 16.09
CA ASN A 419 -10.58 23.67 16.35
C ASN A 419 -11.58 24.07 15.24
N ALA A 420 -11.11 24.22 14.00
CA ALA A 420 -11.88 24.64 12.83
C ALA A 420 -12.08 23.46 11.86
N GLN A 421 -13.34 23.13 11.58
CA GLN A 421 -13.70 22.03 10.67
C GLN A 421 -13.10 22.19 9.26
N GLY A 422 -13.05 23.43 8.76
CA GLY A 422 -12.48 23.73 7.45
C GLY A 422 -11.00 23.35 7.32
N ASP A 423 -10.25 23.36 8.42
CA ASP A 423 -8.81 23.10 8.43
C ASP A 423 -8.49 21.64 8.07
N LEU A 424 -9.40 20.70 8.39
CA LEU A 424 -9.28 19.29 7.94
C LEU A 424 -9.32 19.18 6.41
N GLY A 425 -10.09 20.05 5.76
CA GLY A 425 -10.24 20.06 4.31
C GLY A 425 -8.96 20.46 3.57
N TYR A 426 -8.09 21.27 4.18
CA TYR A 426 -6.83 21.71 3.57
C TYR A 426 -5.69 20.71 3.72
N LEU A 427 -5.84 19.67 4.53
CA LEU A 427 -4.81 18.65 4.72
C LEU A 427 -4.61 17.81 3.45
N THR A 428 -3.35 17.63 3.05
CA THR A 428 -2.96 16.70 1.97
C THR A 428 -2.76 15.29 2.53
N ALA A 429 -2.45 14.33 1.67
CA ALA A 429 -2.09 12.99 2.12
C ALA A 429 -0.80 13.05 2.95
N GLY A 430 -0.78 12.38 4.10
CA GLY A 430 0.39 12.40 4.99
C GLY A 430 0.11 11.92 6.41
N ASN A 431 1.18 11.84 7.20
CA ASN A 431 1.14 11.53 8.63
C ASN A 431 1.48 12.77 9.43
N TYR A 432 0.51 13.20 10.23
CA TYR A 432 0.55 14.44 10.98
C TYR A 432 0.58 14.18 12.49
N TYR A 433 1.17 15.10 13.24
CA TYR A 433 0.86 15.29 14.64
C TYR A 433 -0.04 16.53 14.72
N ALA A 434 -1.33 16.30 14.95
CA ALA A 434 -2.34 17.34 14.92
C ALA A 434 -2.62 17.84 16.34
N THR A 435 -2.82 19.16 16.46
CA THR A 435 -3.26 19.83 17.69
C THR A 435 -4.59 20.54 17.43
N ARG A 436 -5.42 20.65 18.48
CA ARG A 436 -6.74 21.31 18.44
C ARG A 436 -7.67 20.69 17.39
N VAL A 437 -7.75 19.36 17.38
CA VAL A 437 -8.62 18.62 16.44
C VAL A 437 -10.10 18.94 16.72
N PRO A 438 -10.89 19.36 15.71
CA PRO A 438 -12.28 19.78 15.89
C PRO A 438 -13.25 18.63 16.12
N ASP A 439 -14.34 18.92 16.85
CA ASP A 439 -15.51 18.05 17.10
C ASP A 439 -15.22 16.66 17.67
N LEU A 440 -14.13 16.48 18.41
CA LEU A 440 -13.87 15.22 19.10
C LEU A 440 -15.01 14.91 20.09
N PRO A 441 -15.39 13.61 20.26
CA PRO A 441 -16.40 13.22 21.23
C PRO A 441 -15.99 13.68 22.64
N GLY A 442 -16.95 14.10 23.47
CA GLY A 442 -16.66 14.66 24.80
C GLY A 442 -15.94 13.71 25.78
N SER A 443 -15.87 12.41 25.46
CA SER A 443 -15.05 11.42 26.19
C SER A 443 -13.55 11.51 25.89
N VAL A 444 -13.14 12.32 24.90
CA VAL A 444 -11.73 12.48 24.50
C VAL A 444 -11.12 13.63 25.29
N GLU A 445 -10.16 13.31 26.16
CA GLU A 445 -9.50 14.30 27.01
C GLU A 445 -8.37 15.06 26.28
N SER A 446 -7.74 14.44 25.27
CA SER A 446 -6.64 15.04 24.51
C SER A 446 -7.07 15.42 23.09
N TYR A 447 -6.98 16.71 22.79
CA TYR A 447 -7.26 17.28 21.47
C TYR A 447 -6.02 17.33 20.56
N GLU A 448 -4.96 16.63 20.96
CA GLU A 448 -3.74 16.47 20.19
C GLU A 448 -3.41 14.99 20.01
N GLY A 449 -2.66 14.65 18.96
CA GLY A 449 -2.26 13.28 18.69
C GLY A 449 -1.87 13.03 17.25
N TYR A 450 -1.80 11.75 16.90
CA TYR A 450 -1.37 11.30 15.58
C TYR A 450 -2.57 11.26 14.62
N LEU A 451 -2.43 11.89 13.46
CA LEU A 451 -3.46 11.98 12.42
C LEU A 451 -2.89 11.48 11.09
N SER A 452 -3.43 10.38 10.56
CA SER A 452 -3.13 9.95 9.19
C SER A 452 -4.25 10.41 8.25
N VAL A 453 -3.87 11.04 7.15
CA VAL A 453 -4.79 11.56 6.14
C VAL A 453 -4.59 10.80 4.84
N PHE A 454 -5.67 10.20 4.35
CA PHE A 454 -5.72 9.50 3.07
C PHE A 454 -6.58 10.31 2.11
N VAL A 455 -6.03 10.66 0.96
CA VAL A 455 -6.72 11.46 -0.07
C VAL A 455 -6.93 10.58 -1.29
N LYS A 456 -8.20 10.40 -1.68
CA LYS A 456 -8.56 9.72 -2.93
C LYS A 456 -8.60 10.72 -4.08
N ASP A 457 -9.22 11.88 -3.85
CA ASP A 457 -9.36 12.98 -4.79
C ASP A 457 -9.67 14.29 -4.01
N GLU A 458 -9.84 15.41 -4.71
CA GLU A 458 -10.10 16.73 -4.10
C GLU A 458 -11.37 16.77 -3.21
N THR A 459 -12.30 15.84 -3.45
CA THR A 459 -13.61 15.79 -2.76
C THR A 459 -13.74 14.63 -1.78
N ASN A 460 -12.76 13.73 -1.71
CA ASN A 460 -12.84 12.51 -0.91
C ASN A 460 -11.57 12.30 -0.07
N LYS A 461 -11.71 12.38 1.25
CA LYS A 461 -10.62 12.22 2.23
C LYS A 461 -11.06 11.35 3.40
N PHE A 462 -10.11 10.61 3.97
CA PHE A 462 -10.32 9.79 5.15
C PHE A 462 -9.28 10.12 6.22
N PHE A 463 -9.73 10.28 7.46
CA PHE A 463 -8.93 10.73 8.59
C PHE A 463 -8.92 9.66 9.67
N ASN A 464 -7.72 9.26 10.11
CA ASN A 464 -7.51 8.39 11.28
C ASN A 464 -6.79 9.18 12.36
N PHE A 465 -7.49 9.49 13.45
CA PHE A 465 -6.94 10.23 14.59
C PHE A 465 -6.77 9.33 15.81
N THR A 466 -5.58 9.36 16.41
CA THR A 466 -5.27 8.72 17.68
C THR A 466 -4.80 9.78 18.68
N PRO A 467 -5.60 10.12 19.70
CA PRO A 467 -5.21 11.07 20.73
C PRO A 467 -3.91 10.66 21.42
N ALA A 468 -3.07 11.62 21.79
CA ALA A 468 -1.74 11.36 22.36
C ALA A 468 -1.78 10.53 23.66
N ASN A 469 -2.87 10.65 24.42
CA ASN A 469 -3.10 9.94 25.68
C ASN A 469 -3.93 8.66 25.54
N SER A 470 -4.27 8.23 24.32
CA SER A 470 -5.16 7.09 24.08
C SER A 470 -4.62 6.13 23.02
N LYS A 471 -5.10 4.89 23.04
CA LYS A 471 -4.89 3.91 21.96
C LYS A 471 -6.13 3.77 21.07
N LYS A 472 -7.21 4.49 21.39
CA LYS A 472 -8.47 4.46 20.64
C LYS A 472 -8.34 5.29 19.37
N VAL A 473 -8.70 4.69 18.24
CA VAL A 473 -8.67 5.35 16.92
C VAL A 473 -10.05 5.92 16.63
N TYR A 474 -10.09 7.18 16.24
CA TYR A 474 -11.25 7.89 15.78
C TYR A 474 -11.13 8.13 14.29
N THR A 475 -12.22 7.94 13.56
CA THR A 475 -12.27 8.10 12.11
C THR A 475 -13.29 9.14 11.70
N ARG A 476 -12.99 9.87 10.63
CA ARG A 476 -13.90 10.82 10.00
C ARG A 476 -13.59 10.87 8.51
N SER A 477 -14.56 11.26 7.69
CA SER A 477 -14.36 11.35 6.25
C SER A 477 -14.89 12.67 5.69
N ILE A 478 -14.34 13.09 4.56
CA ILE A 478 -15.01 13.97 3.61
C ILE A 478 -15.42 13.09 2.44
N ILE A 479 -16.72 13.07 2.12
CA ILE A 479 -17.27 12.30 1.00
C ILE A 479 -18.02 13.26 0.09
N ASN A 480 -17.67 13.30 -1.19
CA ASN A 480 -18.23 14.22 -2.18
C ASN A 480 -18.22 15.69 -1.69
N GLY A 481 -17.12 16.12 -1.07
CA GLY A 481 -16.91 17.47 -0.55
C GLY A 481 -17.65 17.78 0.76
N ARG A 482 -18.35 16.81 1.36
CA ARG A 482 -19.07 16.97 2.62
C ARG A 482 -18.34 16.26 3.75
N LEU A 483 -18.00 17.01 4.80
CA LEU A 483 -17.40 16.46 6.02
C LEU A 483 -18.47 15.74 6.85
N ASP A 484 -18.16 14.53 7.31
CA ASP A 484 -19.01 13.79 8.23
C ASP A 484 -19.30 14.62 9.49
N SER A 485 -20.51 14.50 10.03
CA SER A 485 -20.96 15.36 11.14
C SER A 485 -20.22 15.11 12.46
N GLN A 486 -19.59 13.94 12.62
CA GLN A 486 -18.94 13.52 13.85
C GLN A 486 -17.79 12.55 13.59
N TRP A 487 -16.86 12.46 14.52
CA TRP A 487 -15.89 11.38 14.58
C TRP A 487 -16.55 10.10 15.08
N THR A 488 -16.19 8.97 14.48
CA THR A 488 -16.70 7.65 14.83
C THR A 488 -15.54 6.74 15.25
N VAL A 489 -15.85 5.66 15.96
CA VAL A 489 -14.86 4.65 16.34
C VAL A 489 -15.15 3.41 15.50
N PRO A 490 -14.21 2.94 14.67
CA PRO A 490 -14.40 1.71 13.91
C PRO A 490 -14.60 0.53 14.86
N ASN A 491 -15.64 -0.28 14.61
CA ASN A 491 -15.91 -1.52 15.35
C ASN A 491 -16.09 -1.35 16.87
N GLU A 492 -16.67 -0.23 17.32
CA GLU A 492 -16.95 -0.04 18.74
C GLU A 492 -18.00 -1.02 19.25
N TYR A 493 -17.60 -1.92 20.15
CA TYR A 493 -18.52 -2.79 20.87
C TYR A 493 -19.45 -1.94 21.74
N LYS A 494 -20.76 -1.97 21.48
CA LYS A 494 -21.72 -1.18 22.27
C LYS A 494 -22.19 -2.05 23.43
N LYS A 495 -21.88 -1.65 24.67
CA LYS A 495 -22.42 -2.24 25.89
C LYS A 495 -23.30 -1.22 26.64
N ALA A 496 -24.49 -1.62 27.07
CA ALA A 496 -25.29 -0.82 28.01
C ALA A 496 -26.03 -1.67 29.03
N VAL A 497 -26.29 -1.08 30.19
CA VAL A 497 -27.20 -1.65 31.19
C VAL A 497 -28.61 -1.20 30.83
N LEU A 498 -29.41 -2.15 30.36
CA LEU A 498 -30.79 -1.92 29.93
C LEU A 498 -31.75 -1.95 31.12
N PHE A 499 -31.48 -2.77 32.12
CA PHE A 499 -32.24 -2.82 33.37
C PHE A 499 -31.28 -3.10 34.53
N ASP A 500 -31.48 -2.42 35.65
CA ASP A 500 -30.80 -2.67 36.92
C ASP A 500 -31.80 -2.48 38.05
N GLY A 501 -32.08 -3.53 38.82
CA GLY A 501 -33.15 -3.53 39.79
C GLY A 501 -33.36 -4.88 40.47
N ALA A 502 -34.60 -5.14 40.91
CA ALA A 502 -35.00 -6.42 41.49
C ALA A 502 -36.45 -6.74 41.10
N ALA A 503 -36.62 -7.42 39.96
CA ALA A 503 -37.92 -7.83 39.45
C ALA A 503 -38.15 -9.31 39.74
N ASN A 504 -39.25 -9.64 40.41
CA ASN A 504 -39.68 -11.01 40.70
C ASN A 504 -41.21 -11.12 40.68
N GLY A 505 -41.70 -12.34 40.59
CA GLY A 505 -43.12 -12.64 40.53
C GLY A 505 -43.74 -12.47 39.13
N VAL A 506 -44.71 -13.33 38.82
CA VAL A 506 -45.43 -13.31 37.54
C VAL A 506 -46.26 -12.04 37.40
N GLY A 507 -46.19 -11.44 36.20
CA GLY A 507 -46.83 -10.17 35.86
C GLY A 507 -45.94 -8.94 36.04
N THR A 508 -44.76 -9.09 36.63
CA THR A 508 -43.85 -7.97 36.87
C THR A 508 -43.23 -7.47 35.57
N THR A 509 -43.34 -6.16 35.34
CA THR A 509 -42.79 -5.46 34.17
C THR A 509 -41.38 -4.93 34.45
N LEU A 510 -40.48 -5.09 33.49
CA LEU A 510 -39.13 -4.53 33.50
C LEU A 510 -39.03 -3.48 32.38
N ASN A 511 -38.88 -2.21 32.74
CA ASN A 511 -38.68 -1.13 31.77
C ASN A 511 -37.19 -1.00 31.45
N LEU A 512 -36.86 -1.06 30.16
CA LEU A 512 -35.49 -0.91 29.68
C LEU A 512 -35.17 0.57 29.45
N THR A 513 -33.92 0.94 29.70
CA THR A 513 -33.42 2.32 29.51
C THR A 513 -33.37 2.76 28.05
N GLU A 514 -33.20 1.81 27.13
CA GLU A 514 -33.28 2.01 25.68
C GLU A 514 -33.75 0.72 24.97
N SER A 515 -33.90 0.77 23.65
CA SER A 515 -34.35 -0.40 22.90
C SER A 515 -33.34 -1.54 22.94
N TYR A 516 -33.79 -2.75 23.28
CA TYR A 516 -32.93 -3.94 23.24
C TYR A 516 -32.47 -4.29 21.81
N GLN A 517 -33.19 -3.84 20.76
CA GLN A 517 -32.81 -4.05 19.36
C GLN A 517 -31.56 -3.25 18.94
N ASN A 518 -31.09 -2.31 19.76
CA ASN A 518 -29.82 -1.61 19.53
C ASN A 518 -28.61 -2.53 19.73
N TYR A 519 -28.83 -3.77 20.15
CA TYR A 519 -27.82 -4.75 20.54
C TYR A 519 -27.98 -6.08 19.79
N SER A 520 -26.92 -6.89 19.74
CA SER A 520 -26.93 -8.23 19.14
C SER A 520 -27.26 -9.32 20.18
N LEU A 521 -26.85 -9.10 21.43
CA LEU A 521 -26.98 -10.03 22.55
C LEU A 521 -27.56 -9.32 23.78
N LEU A 522 -28.31 -10.06 24.58
CA LEU A 522 -28.77 -9.69 25.91
C LEU A 522 -28.16 -10.64 26.93
N VAL A 523 -27.59 -10.10 27.99
CA VAL A 523 -27.14 -10.85 29.16
C VAL A 523 -28.07 -10.52 30.32
N ILE A 524 -28.85 -11.50 30.76
CA ILE A 524 -29.79 -11.35 31.88
C ILE A 524 -29.22 -12.07 33.08
N SER A 525 -29.13 -11.37 34.20
CA SER A 525 -28.57 -11.90 35.43
C SER A 525 -29.48 -11.66 36.62
N GLY A 526 -29.36 -12.52 37.61
CA GLY A 526 -30.25 -12.52 38.75
C GLY A 526 -29.88 -13.55 39.80
N THR A 527 -30.84 -13.78 40.69
CA THR A 527 -30.73 -14.74 41.80
C THR A 527 -31.87 -15.73 41.77
N TYR A 528 -31.59 -16.95 42.18
CA TYR A 528 -32.56 -18.02 42.45
C TYR A 528 -32.12 -18.76 43.73
N PRO A 529 -32.91 -19.67 44.29
CA PRO A 529 -32.56 -20.29 45.57
C PRO A 529 -31.25 -21.09 45.58
N GLY A 530 -30.76 -21.52 44.42
CA GLY A 530 -29.44 -22.17 44.27
C GLY A 530 -28.27 -21.22 44.02
N GLY A 531 -28.46 -19.90 44.10
CA GLY A 531 -27.40 -18.90 43.95
C GLY A 531 -27.70 -17.82 42.91
N THR A 532 -26.72 -17.50 42.07
CA THR A 532 -26.83 -16.50 41.00
C THR A 532 -26.90 -17.17 39.62
N PHE A 533 -27.40 -16.44 38.63
CA PHE A 533 -27.34 -16.86 37.24
C PHE A 533 -27.00 -15.71 36.30
N ALA A 534 -26.51 -16.06 35.12
CA ALA A 534 -26.41 -15.21 33.94
C ALA A 534 -26.84 -16.05 32.72
N GLU A 535 -27.78 -15.54 31.93
CA GLU A 535 -28.29 -16.15 30.70
C GLU A 535 -28.08 -15.22 29.52
N VAL A 536 -27.73 -15.79 28.38
CA VAL A 536 -27.50 -15.04 27.14
C VAL A 536 -28.62 -15.33 26.16
N SER A 537 -29.19 -14.27 25.56
CA SER A 537 -30.22 -14.37 24.54
C SER A 537 -29.89 -13.47 23.36
N LEU A 538 -30.09 -13.96 22.13
CA LEU A 538 -30.02 -13.13 20.94
C LEU A 538 -31.20 -12.16 20.90
N THR A 539 -30.94 -10.91 20.54
CA THR A 539 -32.00 -9.91 20.39
C THR A 539 -32.97 -10.28 19.28
N SER A 540 -32.49 -10.94 18.22
CA SER A 540 -33.27 -11.44 17.08
C SER A 540 -34.23 -12.58 17.39
N MET A 541 -34.09 -13.28 18.53
CA MET A 541 -35.03 -14.35 18.89
C MET A 541 -36.39 -13.74 19.28
N PRO A 542 -37.49 -14.12 18.59
CA PRO A 542 -38.80 -13.49 18.77
C PRO A 542 -39.48 -13.83 20.11
N ASN A 543 -39.00 -14.89 20.79
CA ASN A 543 -39.65 -15.47 21.95
C ASN A 543 -39.18 -14.86 23.28
N SER A 544 -39.83 -15.28 24.37
CA SER A 544 -39.41 -15.00 25.73
C SER A 544 -38.04 -15.62 26.04
N ILE A 545 -37.36 -15.00 27.00
CA ILE A 545 -36.07 -15.46 27.48
C ILE A 545 -36.34 -16.39 28.65
N VAL A 546 -35.99 -17.66 28.47
CA VAL A 546 -36.22 -18.72 29.45
C VAL A 546 -34.97 -18.90 30.31
N ILE A 547 -35.16 -18.88 31.62
CA ILE A 547 -34.15 -19.10 32.64
C ILE A 547 -34.51 -20.39 33.35
N SER A 548 -33.77 -21.46 33.10
CA SER A 548 -33.98 -22.76 33.76
C SER A 548 -32.76 -23.08 34.64
N LYS A 549 -33.00 -23.29 35.93
CA LYS A 549 -31.95 -23.53 36.94
C LYS A 549 -32.32 -24.69 37.84
N THR A 550 -31.31 -25.42 38.31
CA THR A 550 -31.47 -26.56 39.20
C THR A 550 -30.73 -26.30 40.50
N ASN A 551 -31.34 -26.60 41.64
CA ASN A 551 -30.68 -26.62 42.95
C ASN A 551 -30.95 -27.97 43.61
N LEU A 552 -29.91 -28.80 43.84
CA LEU A 552 -30.07 -30.16 44.39
C LEU A 552 -29.89 -30.25 45.91
N VAL A 553 -29.75 -29.12 46.63
CA VAL A 553 -29.18 -29.14 47.98
C VAL A 553 -30.22 -29.38 49.09
N ASP A 554 -30.20 -30.58 49.66
CA ASP A 554 -30.04 -30.79 51.11
C ASP A 554 -28.92 -31.82 51.35
N SER A 555 -28.47 -32.01 52.60
CA SER A 555 -27.32 -32.88 52.95
C SER A 555 -27.51 -34.37 52.58
N ASP A 556 -28.73 -34.77 52.24
CA ASP A 556 -29.12 -36.16 51.96
C ASP A 556 -29.78 -36.32 50.57
N GLY A 557 -29.80 -35.25 49.74
CA GLY A 557 -30.38 -35.24 48.39
C GLY A 557 -31.92 -35.24 48.32
N ASN A 558 -32.61 -34.94 49.41
CA ASN A 558 -34.06 -35.14 49.59
C ASN A 558 -34.91 -33.85 49.47
N GLY A 559 -34.34 -32.75 48.95
CA GLY A 559 -34.95 -31.41 49.04
C GLY A 559 -34.61 -30.43 47.90
N GLY A 560 -34.31 -30.91 46.70
CA GLY A 560 -33.97 -30.08 45.53
C GLY A 560 -35.15 -29.48 44.77
N GLY A 561 -34.87 -28.51 43.90
CA GLY A 561 -35.86 -27.83 43.07
C GLY A 561 -35.38 -27.57 41.64
N LEU A 562 -36.29 -27.74 40.68
CA LEU A 562 -36.15 -27.21 39.32
C LEU A 562 -36.88 -25.87 39.25
N TYR A 563 -36.19 -24.81 38.88
CA TYR A 563 -36.72 -23.45 38.79
C TYR A 563 -36.76 -23.03 37.33
N GLU A 564 -37.89 -22.50 36.89
CA GLU A 564 -38.04 -21.96 35.54
C GLU A 564 -38.71 -20.60 35.59
N CYS A 565 -38.11 -19.63 34.91
CA CYS A 565 -38.65 -18.29 34.73
C CYS A 565 -38.64 -17.93 33.24
N SER A 566 -39.71 -17.31 32.76
CA SER A 566 -39.82 -16.84 31.39
C SER A 566 -40.05 -15.34 31.39
N VAL A 567 -39.19 -14.61 30.68
CA VAL A 567 -39.24 -13.15 30.54
C VAL A 567 -39.60 -12.80 29.10
N SER A 568 -40.84 -12.38 28.83
CA SER A 568 -41.26 -11.99 27.48
C SER A 568 -40.81 -10.59 27.10
N LYS A 569 -40.54 -10.42 25.80
CA LYS A 569 -40.21 -9.15 25.18
C LYS A 569 -41.51 -8.47 24.73
N THR A 570 -42.24 -7.83 25.66
CA THR A 570 -43.56 -7.24 25.36
C THR A 570 -43.49 -6.04 24.43
N SER A 571 -42.37 -5.31 24.44
CA SER A 571 -42.04 -4.28 23.46
C SER A 571 -40.52 -4.15 23.31
N ASN A 572 -40.08 -3.28 22.41
CA ASN A 572 -38.67 -2.95 22.23
C ASN A 572 -37.97 -2.40 23.48
N THR A 573 -38.72 -1.90 24.46
CA THR A 573 -38.21 -1.26 25.69
C THR A 573 -38.85 -1.82 26.96
N THR A 574 -39.62 -2.90 26.87
CA THR A 574 -40.38 -3.42 28.01
C THR A 574 -40.38 -4.92 27.97
N PHE A 575 -39.96 -5.54 29.07
CA PHE A 575 -40.04 -6.98 29.30
C PHE A 575 -41.06 -7.28 30.41
N ARG A 576 -41.52 -8.54 30.51
CA ARG A 576 -42.43 -8.98 31.57
C ARG A 576 -42.12 -10.40 32.00
N ILE A 577 -42.17 -10.67 33.31
CA ILE A 577 -42.09 -12.03 33.85
C ILE A 577 -43.44 -12.70 33.65
N ASP A 578 -43.50 -13.70 32.78
CA ASP A 578 -44.75 -14.43 32.47
C ASP A 578 -44.83 -15.77 33.18
N VAL A 579 -43.69 -16.37 33.50
CA VAL A 579 -43.61 -17.63 34.22
C VAL A 579 -42.56 -17.49 35.31
N ASP A 580 -42.88 -17.94 36.52
CA ASP A 580 -41.95 -18.20 37.62
C ASP A 580 -42.49 -19.40 38.37
N ILE A 581 -41.94 -20.58 38.08
CA ILE A 581 -42.41 -21.86 38.60
C ILE A 581 -41.26 -22.65 39.22
N LEU A 582 -41.62 -23.49 40.19
CA LEU A 582 -40.74 -24.43 40.86
C LEU A 582 -41.38 -25.81 40.79
N TYR A 583 -40.59 -26.81 40.42
CA TYR A 583 -40.89 -28.20 40.72
C TYR A 583 -40.04 -28.66 41.89
N ASP A 584 -40.68 -28.90 43.03
CA ASP A 584 -40.05 -29.41 44.24
C ASP A 584 -39.84 -30.92 44.06
N ILE A 585 -38.58 -31.34 43.95
CA ILE A 585 -38.19 -32.71 43.64
C ILE A 585 -38.53 -33.62 44.84
N GLY A 586 -38.27 -33.17 46.06
CA GLY A 586 -38.54 -33.93 47.28
C GLY A 586 -40.03 -34.19 47.51
N LYS A 587 -40.88 -33.23 47.14
CA LYS A 587 -42.35 -33.37 47.22
C LYS A 587 -43.00 -33.95 45.97
N SER A 588 -42.24 -34.12 44.88
CA SER A 588 -42.75 -34.50 43.56
C SER A 588 -43.93 -33.61 43.10
N ALA A 589 -43.90 -32.31 43.43
CA ALA A 589 -45.02 -31.39 43.24
C ALA A 589 -44.56 -30.03 42.71
N GLY A 590 -45.38 -29.42 41.85
CA GLY A 590 -45.17 -28.06 41.36
C GLY A 590 -45.67 -26.99 42.35
N SER A 591 -45.07 -25.80 42.30
CA SER A 591 -45.45 -24.64 43.11
C SER A 591 -46.75 -23.95 42.68
N GLY A 592 -47.30 -24.30 41.51
CA GLY A 592 -48.28 -23.48 40.80
C GLY A 592 -47.62 -22.28 40.10
N ALA A 593 -48.45 -21.44 39.48
CA ALA A 593 -48.05 -20.46 38.46
C ALA A 593 -47.18 -19.28 38.94
N ASN A 594 -46.93 -19.11 40.25
CA ASN A 594 -46.17 -17.98 40.77
C ASN A 594 -45.33 -18.38 42.00
N ALA A 595 -44.30 -19.19 41.77
CA ALA A 595 -43.36 -19.62 42.80
C ALA A 595 -42.64 -18.43 43.44
N ASN A 596 -42.46 -17.35 42.66
CA ASN A 596 -41.73 -16.14 43.00
C ASN A 596 -40.35 -16.46 43.59
N LYS A 597 -39.59 -17.31 42.87
CA LYS A 597 -38.28 -17.80 43.32
C LYS A 597 -37.14 -17.22 42.51
N ILE A 598 -37.39 -16.71 41.30
CA ILE A 598 -36.36 -16.11 40.47
C ILE A 598 -36.50 -14.58 40.52
N THR A 599 -35.39 -13.90 40.83
CA THR A 599 -35.32 -12.44 40.77
C THR A 599 -34.36 -12.02 39.68
N ILE A 600 -34.87 -11.31 38.68
CA ILE A 600 -34.07 -10.64 37.66
C ILE A 600 -33.45 -9.39 38.30
N LYS A 601 -32.13 -9.30 38.24
CA LYS A 601 -31.38 -8.17 38.80
C LYS A 601 -30.92 -7.20 37.73
N ARG A 602 -30.42 -7.71 36.61
CA ARG A 602 -29.79 -6.86 35.60
C ARG A 602 -29.94 -7.43 34.20
N ILE A 603 -30.12 -6.54 33.22
CA ILE A 603 -30.12 -6.87 31.79
C ILE A 603 -29.10 -5.97 31.10
N GLU A 604 -28.15 -6.57 30.39
CA GLU A 604 -27.14 -5.84 29.62
C GLU A 604 -27.28 -6.13 28.13
N GLY A 605 -27.26 -5.09 27.30
CA GLY A 605 -27.18 -5.20 25.85
C GLY A 605 -25.72 -5.17 25.38
N TRP A 606 -25.38 -6.04 24.43
CA TRP A 606 -24.04 -6.14 23.82
C TRP A 606 -24.14 -6.16 22.29
N LYS A 607 -23.37 -5.31 21.60
CA LYS A 607 -23.28 -5.23 20.14
C LYS A 607 -21.85 -5.29 19.67
#